data_AF-A0A444YYM7-F1
#
_entry.id   AF-A0A444YYM7-F1
#
_cell.length_a   1.000
_cell.length_b   1.000
_cell.length_c   1.000
_cell.angle_alpha   90.00
_cell.angle_beta   90.00
_cell.angle_gamma   90.00
#
_symmetry.space_group_name_H-M   'P 1'
#
loop_
_entity.id
_entity.type
_entity.pdbx_description
1 polymer ?
#
loop_
_entity_poly.entity_id
_entity_poly.type
_entity_poly.pdbx_seq_one_letter_code
_entity_poly.pdbx_strand_id
1 'polypeptide(L)'
;MKITLFALALLIALSSQPPLLGASNNNASPLEVLDTSAKILRADSNYYIVPYWPQPTKCLTSGGLGLTSIGQTCPLDVILVNDRNHGRLPLSFTPINAKKGVIRVDTDLNIKFAARTSCPHHSTAWTLEFVGSKAPQWFVTTGGALGNPGWKTMYNWFKIEEYDGAYKLVHCPSFLPHKHLCQNVGVVVDRNGNKRLALTHVPLKITLQALLSLFALCTKQIFFGGYDDDSPNQVLDTLGNKLREGENYYIIPVQVQATNNKFSIGTMILNCTFNADPVCPTLFLGVVDGIINHGQPLSFSSIKPNKRGFVHVSRDLNIKFSSSWVQTSYCCNKGYSRVWEIGMFDRSTRKWFVTSGGSVGNPSWRSIKKWFKIEKYEKGYKIVYCPSFCEYCKVQCRDIGVYEDQNGNKRLALVDVPYKVQFQKA
;
A
#
# COMPACT_ATOMS: atom_id res chain seq x y z
N MET A 1 -51.27 -13.63 42.65
CA MET A 1 -50.75 -12.29 42.27
C MET A 1 -49.34 -12.16 42.79
N LYS A 2 -48.40 -11.68 41.95
CA LYS A 2 -46.93 -11.75 42.04
C LYS A 2 -46.37 -12.97 41.28
N ILE A 3 -45.39 -12.73 40.41
CA ILE A 3 -44.64 -13.65 39.51
C ILE A 3 -45.01 -13.61 38.00
N THR A 4 -45.71 -12.58 37.51
CA THR A 4 -45.89 -12.38 36.03
C THR A 4 -45.60 -10.96 35.54
N LEU A 5 -44.75 -10.20 36.23
CA LEU A 5 -44.36 -8.83 35.83
C LEU A 5 -42.85 -8.59 35.67
N PHE A 6 -42.01 -9.60 35.89
CA PHE A 6 -40.54 -9.44 35.77
C PHE A 6 -39.94 -9.91 34.44
N ALA A 7 -40.70 -10.60 33.58
CA ALA A 7 -40.19 -11.11 32.30
C ALA A 7 -40.33 -10.12 31.12
N LEU A 8 -41.15 -9.07 31.25
CA LEU A 8 -41.38 -8.09 30.17
C LEU A 8 -40.47 -6.86 30.26
N ALA A 9 -39.77 -6.66 31.39
CA ALA A 9 -38.85 -5.53 31.59
C ALA A 9 -37.42 -5.79 31.07
N LEU A 10 -37.05 -7.04 30.75
CA LEU A 10 -35.70 -7.38 30.29
C LEU A 10 -35.56 -7.46 28.75
N LEU A 11 -36.66 -7.38 28.00
CA LEU A 11 -36.68 -7.49 26.53
C LEU A 11 -36.71 -6.13 25.80
N ILE A 12 -36.79 -5.01 26.53
CA ILE A 12 -36.77 -3.65 25.94
C ILE A 12 -35.38 -2.99 26.11
N ALA A 13 -34.46 -3.60 26.86
CA ALA A 13 -33.11 -3.06 27.11
C ALA A 13 -32.04 -3.49 26.09
N LEU A 14 -32.39 -4.24 25.03
CA LEU A 14 -31.44 -4.80 24.06
C LEU A 14 -31.63 -4.31 22.61
N SER A 15 -32.51 -3.33 22.34
CA SER A 15 -32.75 -2.85 20.96
C SER A 15 -32.58 -1.35 20.71
N SER A 16 -31.93 -0.59 21.59
CA SER A 16 -31.59 0.81 21.31
C SER A 16 -30.14 0.94 20.83
N GLN A 17 -29.82 0.41 19.65
CA GLN A 17 -28.74 0.99 18.86
C GLN A 17 -29.34 2.22 18.13
N PRO A 18 -28.86 3.44 18.38
CA PRO A 18 -29.30 4.57 17.60
C PRO A 18 -28.88 4.35 16.13
N PRO A 19 -29.74 4.70 15.15
CA PRO A 19 -29.34 4.69 13.76
C PRO A 19 -28.18 5.68 13.59
N LEU A 20 -27.04 5.19 13.09
CA LEU A 20 -25.93 6.02 12.61
C LEU A 20 -26.37 6.74 11.32
N LEU A 21 -27.27 7.71 11.49
CA LEU A 21 -27.47 8.81 10.55
C LEU A 21 -26.35 9.81 10.79
N GLY A 22 -25.73 10.24 9.69
CA GLY A 22 -24.60 11.17 9.70
C GLY A 22 -24.92 12.45 10.47
N ALA A 23 -24.15 12.68 11.53
CA ALA A 23 -23.95 14.00 12.10
C ALA A 23 -22.50 14.39 11.82
N SER A 24 -22.33 15.34 10.91
CA SER A 24 -21.08 16.08 10.72
C SER A 24 -20.78 16.85 12.00
N ASN A 25 -19.92 16.27 12.86
CA ASN A 25 -19.33 16.99 13.98
C ASN A 25 -17.95 17.49 13.55
N ASN A 26 -17.93 18.70 13.00
CA ASN A 26 -16.72 19.49 12.73
C ASN A 26 -16.07 19.98 14.03
N ASN A 27 -15.68 19.07 14.93
CA ASN A 27 -14.80 19.35 16.09
C ASN A 27 -14.21 18.08 16.74
N ALA A 28 -14.11 16.96 16.00
CA ALA A 28 -13.34 15.82 16.49
C ALA A 28 -11.84 16.17 16.52
N SER A 29 -11.16 15.92 17.64
CA SER A 29 -9.69 16.02 17.69
C SER A 29 -9.08 14.99 16.72
N PRO A 30 -7.96 15.30 16.04
CA PRO A 30 -7.32 14.35 15.12
C PRO A 30 -7.02 13.02 15.81
N LEU A 31 -7.07 11.90 15.07
CA LEU A 31 -6.86 10.55 15.61
C LEU A 31 -5.53 10.41 16.37
N GLU A 32 -5.49 9.56 17.39
CA GLU A 32 -4.26 9.25 18.11
C GLU A 32 -3.27 8.44 17.26
N VAL A 33 -1.98 8.72 17.41
CA VAL A 33 -0.92 7.89 16.82
C VAL A 33 -0.68 6.70 17.73
N LEU A 34 -0.61 5.50 17.16
CA LEU A 34 -0.39 4.24 17.87
C LEU A 34 1.00 3.68 17.58
N ASP A 35 1.59 3.03 18.59
CA ASP A 35 2.80 2.24 18.42
C ASP A 35 2.48 0.83 17.86
N THR A 36 3.52 0.03 17.60
CA THR A 36 3.40 -1.35 17.10
C THR A 36 2.68 -2.29 18.06
N SER A 37 2.47 -1.89 19.32
CA SER A 37 1.69 -2.61 20.33
C SER A 37 0.28 -2.02 20.48
N ALA A 38 -0.16 -1.19 19.53
CA ALA A 38 -1.45 -0.49 19.52
C ALA A 38 -1.66 0.44 20.73
N LYS A 39 -0.58 0.95 21.35
CA LYS A 39 -0.65 1.93 22.44
C LYS A 39 -0.47 3.34 21.93
N ILE A 40 -1.18 4.28 22.54
CA ILE A 40 -1.14 5.70 22.20
C ILE A 40 0.26 6.27 22.48
N LEU A 41 0.81 7.01 21.51
CA LEU A 41 2.07 7.74 21.66
C LEU A 41 1.93 8.93 22.64
N ARG A 42 2.98 9.14 23.45
CA ARG A 42 3.06 10.19 24.47
C ARG A 42 4.28 11.08 24.26
N ALA A 43 4.14 12.36 24.54
CA ALA A 43 5.19 13.37 24.31
C ALA A 43 6.44 13.23 25.21
N ASP A 44 6.28 12.60 26.37
CA ASP A 44 7.34 12.34 27.36
C ASP A 44 8.04 10.98 27.16
N SER A 45 7.69 10.26 26.10
CA SER A 45 8.14 8.90 25.84
C SER A 45 9.05 8.82 24.62
N ASN A 46 9.97 7.85 24.66
CA ASN A 46 10.91 7.60 23.60
C ASN A 46 10.45 6.45 22.70
N TYR A 47 10.56 6.67 21.40
CA TYR A 47 10.16 5.73 20.35
C TYR A 47 11.28 5.57 19.32
N TYR A 48 11.26 4.43 18.64
CA TYR A 48 12.00 4.22 17.41
C TYR A 48 11.07 4.43 16.22
N ILE A 49 11.52 5.20 15.23
CA ILE A 49 10.91 5.21 13.91
C ILE A 49 11.51 4.04 13.14
N VAL A 50 10.68 3.05 12.83
CA VAL A 50 11.06 1.83 12.12
C VAL A 50 10.43 1.85 10.73
N PRO A 51 11.24 1.84 9.66
CA PRO A 51 10.72 1.73 8.29
C PRO A 51 9.93 0.43 8.12
N TYR A 52 8.80 0.52 7.43
CA TYR A 52 8.04 -0.66 7.07
C TYR A 52 8.72 -1.37 5.89
N TRP A 53 9.36 -2.51 6.14
CA TRP A 53 10.00 -3.32 5.09
C TRP A 53 9.11 -4.52 4.70
N PRO A 54 8.83 -4.76 3.40
CA PRO A 54 7.91 -5.82 2.97
C PRO A 54 8.48 -7.27 3.03
N GLN A 55 9.46 -7.56 3.90
CA GLN A 55 9.97 -8.92 4.11
C GLN A 55 9.76 -9.41 5.55
N PRO A 56 9.11 -10.57 5.76
CA PRO A 56 9.08 -11.24 7.05
C PRO A 56 10.32 -12.14 7.16
N THR A 57 11.50 -11.57 7.38
CA THR A 57 12.68 -12.38 7.70
C THR A 57 13.25 -11.93 9.04
N LYS A 58 12.88 -12.72 10.07
CA LYS A 58 13.32 -12.66 11.47
C LYS A 58 12.84 -11.42 12.24
N CYS A 59 12.49 -11.63 13.51
CA CYS A 59 12.02 -10.64 14.49
C CYS A 59 13.06 -9.57 14.88
N LEU A 60 13.85 -9.09 13.93
CA LEU A 60 14.83 -8.01 14.07
C LEU A 60 14.85 -7.24 12.75
N THR A 61 13.87 -6.36 12.54
CA THR A 61 13.99 -5.27 11.57
C THR A 61 15.14 -4.39 12.08
N SER A 62 16.38 -4.71 11.71
CA SER A 62 17.61 -4.07 12.17
C SER A 62 17.85 -2.70 11.51
N GLY A 63 16.78 -2.06 11.03
CA GLY A 63 16.81 -0.73 10.44
C GLY A 63 16.05 0.28 11.29
N GLY A 64 16.42 1.54 11.16
CA GLY A 64 15.82 2.64 11.90
C GLY A 64 16.44 3.96 11.48
N LEU A 65 16.16 5.01 12.23
CA LEU A 65 16.81 6.29 12.03
C LEU A 65 18.03 6.43 12.93
N GLY A 66 19.07 7.04 12.37
CA GLY A 66 20.33 7.34 13.05
C GLY A 66 20.84 8.72 12.67
N LEU A 67 22.02 9.06 13.20
CA LEU A 67 22.69 10.33 12.97
C LEU A 67 24.09 10.09 12.41
N THR A 68 24.52 10.91 11.46
CA THR A 68 25.90 10.90 10.93
C THR A 68 26.34 12.29 10.50
N SER A 69 27.65 12.54 10.42
CA SER A 69 28.19 13.77 9.85
C SER A 69 28.22 13.68 8.33
N ILE A 70 27.66 14.67 7.61
CA ILE A 70 27.71 14.75 6.14
C ILE A 70 28.18 16.14 5.74
N GLY A 71 29.30 16.22 5.03
CA GLY A 71 29.90 17.48 4.55
C GLY A 71 30.58 18.32 5.65
N GLN A 72 29.97 18.45 6.82
CA GLN A 72 30.49 19.13 8.00
C GLN A 72 30.42 18.23 9.24
N THR A 73 31.21 18.57 10.27
CA THR A 73 31.28 17.79 11.50
C THR A 73 30.00 17.89 12.33
N CYS A 74 29.41 19.08 12.41
CA CYS A 74 28.16 19.38 13.11
C CYS A 74 27.38 20.47 12.36
N PRO A 75 26.03 20.52 12.45
CA PRO A 75 25.14 19.52 13.03
C PRO A 75 25.16 18.16 12.30
N LEU A 76 24.63 17.12 12.94
CA LEU A 76 24.52 15.79 12.36
C LEU A 76 23.27 15.67 11.48
N ASP A 77 23.37 14.91 10.40
CA ASP A 77 22.27 14.62 9.49
C ASP A 77 21.48 13.38 9.90
N VAL A 78 20.19 13.39 9.58
CA VAL A 78 19.30 12.26 9.84
C VAL A 78 19.40 11.27 8.69
N ILE A 79 19.79 10.03 9.00
CA ILE A 79 19.96 8.97 8.01
C ILE A 79 19.16 7.72 8.36
N LEU A 80 18.86 6.94 7.33
CA LEU A 80 18.34 5.60 7.45
C LEU A 80 19.49 4.59 7.61
N VAL A 81 19.57 3.94 8.78
CA VAL A 81 20.54 2.88 9.08
C VAL A 81 19.95 1.51 8.77
N ASN A 82 20.76 0.59 8.21
CA ASN A 82 20.32 -0.76 7.81
C ASN A 82 21.04 -1.89 8.58
N ASP A 83 21.97 -1.58 9.48
CA ASP A 83 22.87 -2.55 10.11
C ASP A 83 22.60 -2.71 11.62
N ARG A 84 22.77 -3.93 12.14
CA ARG A 84 22.72 -4.28 13.56
C ARG A 84 23.75 -3.53 14.41
N ASN A 85 24.85 -3.08 13.80
CA ASN A 85 25.96 -2.42 14.50
C ASN A 85 25.79 -0.90 14.66
N HIS A 86 24.99 -0.26 13.81
CA HIS A 86 24.68 1.16 13.91
C HIS A 86 23.31 1.32 14.57
N GLY A 87 23.34 1.44 15.90
CA GLY A 87 22.16 1.45 16.74
C GLY A 87 21.16 2.51 16.29
N ARG A 88 20.00 2.07 15.80
CA ARG A 88 18.81 2.93 15.65
C ARG A 88 18.66 3.76 16.93
N LEU A 89 18.46 5.06 16.79
CA LEU A 89 18.42 5.98 17.92
C LEU A 89 16.97 6.25 18.32
N PRO A 90 16.65 6.24 19.62
CA PRO A 90 15.33 6.62 20.09
C PRO A 90 15.13 8.12 19.89
N LEU A 91 13.88 8.52 19.71
CA LEU A 91 13.46 9.91 19.57
C LEU A 91 12.13 10.15 20.28
N SER A 92 11.83 11.42 20.51
CA SER A 92 10.61 11.90 21.17
C SER A 92 9.89 12.90 20.26
N PHE A 93 8.59 13.05 20.50
CA PHE A 93 7.71 13.93 19.76
C PHE A 93 7.16 15.00 20.71
N THR A 94 7.22 16.27 20.31
CA THR A 94 6.68 17.38 21.09
C THR A 94 5.64 18.12 20.27
N PRO A 95 4.33 17.88 20.49
CA PRO A 95 3.27 18.51 19.70
C PRO A 95 3.15 19.99 20.06
N ILE A 96 2.73 20.80 19.09
CA ILE A 96 2.51 22.24 19.22
C ILE A 96 1.54 22.58 20.37
N ASN A 97 0.55 21.72 20.59
CA ASN A 97 -0.43 21.81 21.66
C ASN A 97 -0.63 20.43 22.32
N ALA A 98 0.11 20.18 23.40
CA ALA A 98 0.02 18.92 24.13
C ALA A 98 -1.21 18.88 25.06
N LYS A 99 -2.43 18.73 24.52
CA LYS A 99 -3.59 18.38 25.36
C LYS A 99 -3.35 16.97 25.95
N LYS A 100 -3.07 16.89 27.26
CA LYS A 100 -2.80 15.63 28.00
C LYS A 100 -1.62 14.81 27.44
N GLY A 101 -0.66 15.44 26.74
CA GLY A 101 0.57 14.79 26.26
C GLY A 101 0.38 13.73 25.16
N VAL A 102 -0.78 13.68 24.50
CA VAL A 102 -1.08 12.69 23.44
C VAL A 102 -0.54 13.16 22.08
N ILE A 103 0.12 12.27 21.34
CA ILE A 103 0.52 12.52 19.95
C ILE A 103 -0.63 12.12 19.02
N ARG A 104 -1.00 13.03 18.12
CA ARG A 104 -2.11 12.87 17.18
C ARG A 104 -1.66 13.06 15.75
N VAL A 105 -2.34 12.41 14.82
CA VAL A 105 -2.09 12.59 13.39
C VAL A 105 -2.38 14.04 12.98
N ASP A 106 -1.76 14.49 11.89
CA ASP A 106 -1.95 15.82 11.29
C ASP A 106 -1.71 17.01 12.25
N THR A 107 -1.05 16.77 13.38
CA THR A 107 -0.73 17.80 14.39
C THR A 107 0.73 18.21 14.26
N ASP A 108 0.98 19.52 14.14
CA ASP A 108 2.35 20.06 14.09
C ASP A 108 3.13 19.65 15.35
N LEU A 109 4.32 19.10 15.18
CA LEU A 109 5.18 18.62 16.25
C LEU A 109 6.66 18.81 15.93
N ASN A 110 7.48 18.93 16.96
CA ASN A 110 8.93 18.78 16.84
C ASN A 110 9.33 17.31 17.07
N ILE A 111 10.41 16.90 16.41
CA ILE A 111 11.01 15.57 16.54
C ILE A 111 12.42 15.75 17.06
N LYS A 112 12.82 14.99 18.09
CA LYS A 112 14.17 15.09 18.68
C LYS A 112 14.74 13.74 19.05
N PHE A 113 15.96 13.45 18.63
CA PHE A 113 16.66 12.24 19.09
C PHE A 113 17.03 12.34 20.57
N ALA A 114 16.70 11.28 21.31
CA ALA A 114 17.08 11.06 22.70
C ALA A 114 18.43 10.33 22.78
N ALA A 115 19.45 10.92 22.16
CA ALA A 115 20.80 10.36 22.10
C ALA A 115 21.83 11.43 22.46
N ARG A 116 22.92 11.02 23.14
CA ARG A 116 24.12 11.84 23.28
C ARG A 116 24.89 11.78 21.98
N THR A 117 25.31 12.93 21.46
CA THR A 117 26.01 13.04 20.18
C THR A 117 27.39 13.64 20.38
N SER A 118 28.25 13.52 19.37
CA SER A 118 29.55 14.19 19.29
C SER A 118 29.45 15.71 19.09
N CYS A 119 28.24 16.26 18.95
CA CYS A 119 27.96 17.68 18.72
C CYS A 119 27.26 18.30 19.96
N PRO A 120 27.99 18.55 21.07
CA PRO A 120 27.38 18.95 22.35
C PRO A 120 26.70 20.33 22.31
N HIS A 121 27.12 21.20 21.40
CA HIS A 121 26.57 22.56 21.24
C HIS A 121 25.39 22.63 20.27
N HIS A 122 25.03 21.52 19.60
CA HIS A 122 23.92 21.47 18.66
C HIS A 122 22.77 20.63 19.23
N SER A 123 21.55 21.14 19.07
CA SER A 123 20.33 20.40 19.40
C SER A 123 20.18 19.18 18.49
N THR A 124 19.65 18.08 19.03
CA THR A 124 19.26 16.90 18.23
C THR A 124 17.84 17.00 17.68
N ALA A 125 17.19 18.15 17.83
CA ALA A 125 15.88 18.40 17.25
C ALA A 125 15.99 18.60 15.74
N TRP A 126 15.02 18.05 15.03
CA TRP A 126 14.99 18.06 13.58
C TRP A 126 14.71 19.45 13.04
N THR A 127 15.36 19.77 11.93
CA THR A 127 15.10 20.95 11.12
C THR A 127 15.36 20.62 9.65
N LEU A 128 14.97 21.52 8.76
CA LEU A 128 15.27 21.40 7.35
C LEU A 128 16.45 22.27 6.96
N GLU A 129 17.35 21.68 6.19
CA GLU A 129 18.47 22.36 5.55
C GLU A 129 18.30 22.29 4.03
N PHE A 130 18.47 23.43 3.37
CA PHE A 130 18.47 23.52 1.92
C PHE A 130 19.89 23.33 1.38
N VAL A 131 20.11 22.26 0.61
CA VAL A 131 21.42 21.92 0.07
C VAL A 131 21.38 21.90 -1.45
N GLY A 132 22.38 22.54 -2.07
CA GLY A 132 22.68 22.45 -3.50
C GLY A 132 22.20 23.63 -4.33
N SER A 133 23.08 24.13 -5.20
CA SER A 133 22.79 25.23 -6.15
C SER A 133 22.27 24.76 -7.51
N LYS A 134 22.56 23.51 -7.90
CA LYS A 134 22.19 22.92 -9.21
C LYS A 134 21.11 21.84 -9.13
N ALA A 135 20.95 21.21 -7.97
CA ALA A 135 19.92 20.21 -7.68
C ALA A 135 19.40 20.48 -6.26
N PRO A 136 18.57 21.53 -6.10
CA PRO A 136 18.15 22.02 -4.79
C PRO A 136 17.30 20.98 -4.07
N GLN A 137 17.66 20.65 -2.84
CA GLN A 137 16.98 19.63 -2.05
C GLN A 137 16.92 20.04 -0.58
N TRP A 138 15.74 19.93 0.02
CA TRP A 138 15.56 20.08 1.46
C TRP A 138 15.83 18.74 2.14
N PHE A 139 16.86 18.70 2.98
CA PHE A 139 17.20 17.55 3.81
C PHE A 139 16.74 17.77 5.25
N VAL A 140 16.43 16.68 5.94
CA VAL A 140 16.21 16.69 7.38
C VAL A 140 17.54 16.53 8.08
N THR A 141 17.90 17.54 8.86
CA THR A 141 19.12 17.57 9.67
C THR A 141 18.77 17.85 11.13
N THR A 142 19.78 17.88 12.00
CA THR A 142 19.64 18.31 13.40
C THR A 142 20.07 19.76 13.58
N GLY A 143 19.96 20.29 14.81
CA GLY A 143 20.26 21.69 15.13
C GLY A 143 19.02 22.57 15.26
N GLY A 144 17.83 22.02 15.08
CA GLY A 144 16.57 22.74 15.27
C GLY A 144 16.31 23.19 16.70
N ALA A 145 15.48 24.21 16.85
CA ALA A 145 14.95 24.64 18.14
C ALA A 145 13.59 23.99 18.43
N LEU A 146 13.34 23.60 19.68
CA LEU A 146 12.04 23.12 20.13
C LEU A 146 11.11 24.30 20.44
N GLY A 147 9.83 24.16 20.12
CA GLY A 147 8.79 25.14 20.43
C GLY A 147 8.88 26.43 19.63
N ASN A 148 8.29 27.50 20.18
CA ASN A 148 8.22 28.84 19.58
C ASN A 148 7.66 28.83 18.14
N PRO A 149 6.42 28.36 17.92
CA PRO A 149 5.85 28.25 16.58
C PRO A 149 5.79 29.63 15.91
N GLY A 150 6.37 29.74 14.72
CA GLY A 150 6.43 30.97 13.96
C GLY A 150 7.43 30.90 12.81
N TRP A 151 7.61 32.00 12.10
CA TRP A 151 8.45 32.07 10.90
C TRP A 151 9.90 31.61 11.15
N LYS A 152 10.47 31.96 12.31
CA LYS A 152 11.86 31.63 12.66
C LYS A 152 12.08 30.13 12.93
N THR A 153 11.04 29.39 13.29
CA THR A 153 11.13 27.95 13.61
C THR A 153 10.41 27.10 12.59
N MET A 154 9.92 27.68 11.48
CA MET A 154 8.98 27.01 10.59
C MET A 154 9.50 25.67 10.05
N TYR A 155 10.81 25.57 9.80
CA TYR A 155 11.49 24.36 9.33
C TYR A 155 11.63 23.24 10.36
N ASN A 156 11.29 23.48 11.63
CA ASN A 156 11.44 22.53 12.74
C ASN A 156 10.16 21.72 13.00
N TRP A 157 9.10 21.99 12.25
CA TRP A 157 7.77 21.43 12.48
C TRP A 157 7.43 20.36 11.45
N PHE A 158 6.98 19.22 11.96
CA PHE A 158 6.62 18.05 11.18
C PHE A 158 5.25 17.56 11.64
N LYS A 159 4.70 16.61 10.90
CA LYS A 159 3.45 15.92 11.20
C LYS A 159 3.62 14.43 10.97
N ILE A 160 2.84 13.66 11.69
CA ILE A 160 2.62 12.24 11.42
C ILE A 160 1.25 12.11 10.75
N GLU A 161 1.19 11.43 9.62
CA GLU A 161 -0.05 11.17 8.88
C GLU A 161 -0.26 9.67 8.69
N GLU A 162 -1.50 9.23 8.63
CA GLU A 162 -1.82 7.85 8.24
C GLU A 162 -1.41 7.59 6.79
N TYR A 163 -0.84 6.41 6.55
CA TYR A 163 -0.36 6.02 5.24
C TYR A 163 -0.32 4.51 5.10
N ASP A 164 -1.24 3.95 4.29
CA ASP A 164 -1.25 2.54 3.88
C ASP A 164 -1.23 1.57 5.08
N GLY A 165 -2.11 1.80 6.07
CA GLY A 165 -2.18 0.98 7.30
C GLY A 165 -1.01 1.18 8.27
N ALA A 166 -0.17 2.19 8.06
CA ALA A 166 0.89 2.63 8.96
C ALA A 166 0.96 4.17 8.97
N TYR A 167 2.15 4.75 9.13
CA TYR A 167 2.32 6.20 9.15
C TYR A 167 3.36 6.69 8.13
N LYS A 168 3.32 7.99 7.84
CA LYS A 168 4.38 8.73 7.16
C LYS A 168 4.65 10.04 7.91
N LEU A 169 5.83 10.62 7.67
CA LEU A 169 6.18 11.96 8.15
C LEU A 169 5.97 13.00 7.05
N VAL A 170 5.51 14.18 7.43
CA VAL A 170 5.26 15.31 6.53
C VAL A 170 5.80 16.58 7.15
N HIS A 171 6.37 17.46 6.34
CA HIS A 171 6.65 18.84 6.71
C HIS A 171 5.57 19.71 6.07
N CYS A 172 4.67 20.26 6.87
CA CYS A 172 3.61 21.17 6.42
C CYS A 172 3.07 21.96 7.63
N PRO A 173 3.84 22.93 8.16
CA PRO A 173 3.45 23.71 9.33
C PRO A 173 2.11 24.43 9.11
N SER A 174 1.13 24.19 9.98
CA SER A 174 -0.25 24.68 9.80
C SER A 174 -0.52 26.04 10.45
N PHE A 175 0.36 26.50 11.32
CA PHE A 175 0.29 27.83 11.93
C PHE A 175 0.70 28.97 10.97
N LEU A 176 1.14 28.64 9.74
CA LEU A 176 1.48 29.63 8.72
C LEU A 176 0.28 29.89 7.79
N PRO A 177 -0.09 31.15 7.53
CA PRO A 177 -1.26 31.52 6.71
C PRO A 177 -1.12 31.13 5.23
N HIS A 178 0.12 30.94 4.75
CA HIS A 178 0.42 30.51 3.40
C HIS A 178 1.29 29.25 3.42
N LYS A 179 0.76 28.14 2.90
CA LYS A 179 1.40 26.82 2.85
C LYS A 179 2.51 26.78 1.79
N HIS A 180 3.63 27.45 2.04
CA HIS A 180 4.73 27.56 1.08
C HIS A 180 5.61 26.30 0.95
N LEU A 181 5.57 25.40 1.94
CA LEU A 181 6.37 24.17 1.92
C LEU A 181 5.62 23.02 2.59
N CYS A 182 4.86 22.27 1.79
CA CYS A 182 4.10 21.11 2.24
C CYS A 182 4.48 19.86 1.43
N GLN A 183 5.30 19.00 2.02
CA GLN A 183 5.84 17.84 1.34
C GLN A 183 6.10 16.69 2.30
N ASN A 184 6.03 15.45 1.79
CA ASN A 184 6.34 14.26 2.59
C ASN A 184 7.84 14.23 2.93
N VAL A 185 8.18 13.58 4.04
CA VAL A 185 9.56 13.20 4.35
C VAL A 185 9.78 11.78 3.85
N GLY A 186 10.80 11.60 3.03
CA GLY A 186 11.22 10.31 2.48
C GLY A 186 12.74 10.16 2.50
N VAL A 187 13.25 9.12 1.83
CA VAL A 187 14.68 8.80 1.80
C VAL A 187 15.27 9.20 0.45
N VAL A 188 16.37 9.93 0.48
CA VAL A 188 17.16 10.30 -0.71
C VAL A 188 18.59 9.84 -0.50
N VAL A 189 19.14 9.18 -1.51
CA VAL A 189 20.54 8.76 -1.50
C VAL A 189 21.40 9.92 -1.98
N ASP A 190 22.31 10.39 -1.14
CA ASP A 190 23.26 11.44 -1.52
C ASP A 190 24.37 10.89 -2.44
N ARG A 191 25.24 11.78 -2.94
CA ARG A 191 26.34 11.41 -3.85
C ARG A 191 27.34 10.44 -3.22
N ASN A 192 27.40 10.38 -1.89
CA ASN A 192 28.31 9.54 -1.14
C ASN A 192 27.63 8.21 -0.73
N GLY A 193 26.39 7.97 -1.17
CA GLY A 193 25.64 6.75 -0.86
C GLY A 193 24.88 6.79 0.47
N ASN A 194 24.89 7.91 1.20
CA ASN A 194 24.15 8.01 2.46
C ASN A 194 22.65 8.13 2.18
N LYS A 195 21.85 7.34 2.89
CA LYS A 195 20.39 7.37 2.81
C LYS A 195 19.84 8.45 3.74
N ARG A 196 19.84 9.71 3.30
CA ARG A 196 19.38 10.87 4.08
C ARG A 196 17.86 10.99 4.06
N LEU A 197 17.27 11.54 5.12
CA LEU A 197 15.88 11.99 5.06
C LEU A 197 15.77 13.34 4.37
N ALA A 198 14.75 13.51 3.54
CA ALA A 198 14.55 14.70 2.73
C ALA A 198 13.08 14.95 2.42
N LEU A 199 12.72 16.19 2.07
CA LEU A 199 11.41 16.48 1.51
C LEU A 199 11.31 15.90 0.10
N THR A 200 10.34 15.01 -0.11
CA THR A 200 10.15 14.34 -1.40
C THR A 200 8.67 14.03 -1.62
N HIS A 201 8.29 13.80 -2.87
CA HIS A 201 6.95 13.32 -3.19
C HIS A 201 6.72 11.88 -2.74
N VAL A 202 7.78 11.11 -2.49
CA VAL A 202 7.72 9.71 -2.07
C VAL A 202 7.88 9.61 -0.54
N PRO A 203 6.81 9.35 0.23
CA PRO A 203 6.91 9.25 1.69
C PRO A 203 7.67 8.00 2.13
N LEU A 204 8.44 8.09 3.21
CA LEU A 204 8.90 6.92 3.94
C LEU A 204 7.75 6.36 4.78
N LYS A 205 7.30 5.13 4.48
CA LYS A 205 6.33 4.40 5.30
C LYS A 205 7.01 3.93 6.59
N ILE A 206 6.49 4.34 7.73
CA ILE A 206 7.05 4.09 9.05
C ILE A 206 6.04 3.48 10.01
N THR A 207 6.58 2.78 11.00
CA THR A 207 5.89 2.34 12.22
C THR A 207 6.66 2.86 13.43
N LEU A 208 5.99 2.92 14.58
CA LEU A 208 6.53 3.49 15.80
C LEU A 208 6.65 2.39 16.85
N GLN A 209 7.85 2.17 17.37
CA GLN A 209 8.09 1.14 18.38
C GLN A 209 8.51 1.81 19.69
N ALA A 210 7.85 1.53 20.81
CA ALA A 210 8.22 2.08 22.10
C ALA A 210 9.59 1.57 22.57
N LEU A 211 10.40 2.43 23.19
CA LEU A 211 11.72 2.05 23.72
C LEU A 211 11.62 0.95 24.80
N LEU A 212 10.56 0.98 25.62
CA LEU A 212 10.33 0.07 26.74
C LEU A 212 9.61 -1.23 26.33
N SER A 213 9.23 -1.42 25.07
CA SER A 213 8.62 -2.67 24.59
C SER A 213 9.67 -3.74 24.26
N LEU A 214 10.61 -4.01 25.17
CA LEU A 214 11.59 -5.09 25.02
C LEU A 214 11.02 -6.46 25.40
N PHE A 215 9.79 -6.55 25.93
CA PHE A 215 9.16 -7.82 26.32
C PHE A 215 7.64 -7.80 26.08
N ALA A 216 7.17 -8.28 24.92
CA ALA A 216 5.81 -8.80 24.60
C ALA A 216 5.66 -8.79 23.07
N LEU A 217 5.42 -9.85 22.30
CA LEU A 217 5.11 -11.26 22.50
C LEU A 217 5.80 -12.02 21.35
N CYS A 218 6.65 -13.00 21.66
CA CYS A 218 6.92 -14.12 20.76
C CYS A 218 6.69 -15.41 21.55
N THR A 219 5.52 -15.52 22.15
CA THR A 219 5.01 -16.74 22.79
C THR A 219 3.70 -17.13 22.11
N LYS A 220 3.82 -17.55 20.85
CA LYS A 220 3.05 -18.70 20.38
C LYS A 220 4.04 -19.70 19.83
N GLN A 221 4.46 -20.56 20.74
CA GLN A 221 5.26 -21.74 20.53
C GLN A 221 4.42 -22.76 19.74
N ILE A 222 4.82 -23.10 18.51
CA ILE A 222 4.56 -24.44 17.96
C ILE A 222 5.82 -24.86 17.18
N PHE A 223 6.55 -25.77 17.82
CA PHE A 223 7.39 -26.87 17.33
C PHE A 223 8.34 -26.69 16.12
N PHE A 224 9.58 -27.06 16.41
CA PHE A 224 10.65 -27.39 15.49
C PHE A 224 10.18 -28.38 14.41
N GLY A 225 10.41 -28.02 13.15
CA GLY A 225 10.33 -28.91 12.01
C GLY A 225 10.98 -28.23 10.80
N GLY A 226 12.03 -28.84 10.28
CA GLY A 226 12.53 -28.75 8.90
C GLY A 226 12.56 -27.38 8.21
N TYR A 227 13.76 -26.95 7.83
CA TYR A 227 14.00 -25.93 6.83
C TYR A 227 13.34 -26.33 5.49
N ASP A 228 12.13 -25.84 5.24
CA ASP A 228 11.53 -25.82 3.91
C ASP A 228 10.88 -24.47 3.61
N ASP A 229 11.16 -24.01 2.40
CA ASP A 229 10.72 -22.76 1.77
C ASP A 229 9.19 -22.70 1.64
N ASP A 230 8.53 -22.29 2.72
CA ASP A 230 7.11 -21.95 2.69
C ASP A 230 6.89 -20.49 3.08
N SER A 231 6.93 -19.64 2.06
CA SER A 231 6.56 -18.23 2.15
C SER A 231 5.03 -18.13 2.35
N PRO A 232 4.52 -17.55 3.45
CA PRO A 232 3.08 -17.53 3.78
C PRO A 232 2.19 -16.68 2.84
N ASN A 233 2.74 -16.19 1.72
CA ASN A 233 2.12 -15.23 0.82
C ASN A 233 2.06 -15.73 -0.63
N GLN A 234 1.90 -17.03 -0.87
CA GLN A 234 1.66 -17.58 -2.20
C GLN A 234 0.17 -17.53 -2.55
N VAL A 235 -0.13 -17.37 -3.85
CA VAL A 235 -1.49 -17.49 -4.36
C VAL A 235 -1.80 -18.99 -4.52
N LEU A 236 -2.97 -19.40 -4.03
CA LEU A 236 -3.42 -20.79 -4.08
C LEU A 236 -4.56 -20.95 -5.08
N ASP A 237 -4.61 -22.10 -5.73
CA ASP A 237 -5.74 -22.50 -6.54
C ASP A 237 -6.89 -23.03 -5.67
N THR A 238 -8.02 -23.38 -6.29
CA THR A 238 -9.21 -23.92 -5.62
C THR A 238 -8.97 -25.25 -4.91
N LEU A 239 -7.88 -25.96 -5.23
CA LEU A 239 -7.47 -27.20 -4.57
C LEU A 239 -6.43 -26.95 -3.46
N GLY A 240 -6.06 -25.68 -3.21
CA GLY A 240 -5.05 -25.31 -2.22
C GLY A 240 -3.61 -25.44 -2.73
N ASN A 241 -3.40 -25.74 -4.00
CA ASN A 241 -2.05 -25.83 -4.58
C ASN A 241 -1.51 -24.44 -4.94
N LYS A 242 -0.20 -24.27 -4.81
CA LYS A 242 0.48 -23.02 -5.14
C LYS A 242 0.46 -22.76 -6.63
N LEU A 243 0.06 -21.54 -7.02
CA LEU A 243 0.14 -21.09 -8.42
C LEU A 243 1.60 -21.02 -8.86
N ARG A 244 1.90 -21.60 -10.01
CA ARG A 244 3.21 -21.57 -10.65
C ARG A 244 3.24 -20.52 -11.77
N GLU A 245 4.35 -19.83 -11.90
CA GLU A 245 4.61 -18.90 -13.00
C GLU A 245 4.67 -19.66 -14.33
N GLY A 246 4.09 -19.08 -15.39
CA GLY A 246 4.06 -19.69 -16.72
C GLY A 246 3.03 -20.82 -16.91
N GLU A 247 2.57 -21.45 -15.82
CA GLU A 247 1.48 -22.44 -15.87
C GLU A 247 0.12 -21.77 -16.12
N ASN A 248 -0.83 -22.57 -16.61
CA ASN A 248 -2.14 -22.09 -17.03
C ASN A 248 -3.19 -22.24 -15.92
N TYR A 249 -3.94 -21.17 -15.67
CA TYR A 249 -5.02 -21.11 -14.70
C TYR A 249 -6.22 -20.37 -15.27
N TYR A 250 -7.41 -20.80 -14.88
CA TYR A 250 -8.65 -20.07 -15.06
C TYR A 250 -8.86 -19.12 -13.89
N ILE A 251 -9.26 -17.88 -14.19
CA ILE A 251 -9.74 -16.91 -13.19
C ILE A 251 -11.26 -17.00 -13.19
N ILE A 252 -11.80 -17.48 -12.07
CA ILE A 252 -13.23 -17.74 -11.88
C ILE A 252 -13.77 -16.90 -10.72
N PRO A 253 -15.08 -16.58 -10.66
CA PRO A 253 -15.62 -15.84 -9.53
C PRO A 253 -15.68 -16.73 -8.29
N VAL A 254 -15.53 -16.14 -7.11
CA VAL A 254 -15.87 -16.87 -5.87
C VAL A 254 -17.38 -17.04 -5.82
N GLN A 255 -17.84 -18.29 -5.85
CA GLN A 255 -19.27 -18.62 -5.88
C GLN A 255 -20.04 -17.96 -4.73
N VAL A 256 -21.06 -17.19 -5.07
CA VAL A 256 -22.16 -16.79 -4.17
C VAL A 256 -23.35 -17.64 -4.60
N GLN A 257 -23.93 -18.43 -3.67
CA GLN A 257 -25.13 -19.21 -3.96
C GLN A 257 -26.24 -18.26 -4.42
N ALA A 258 -26.56 -18.28 -5.72
CA ALA A 258 -27.79 -17.70 -6.22
C ALA A 258 -28.92 -18.69 -5.92
N THR A 259 -30.01 -18.19 -5.35
CA THR A 259 -31.16 -18.95 -4.83
C THR A 259 -31.90 -19.83 -5.85
N ASN A 260 -31.48 -19.86 -7.12
CA ASN A 260 -32.28 -20.37 -8.24
C ASN A 260 -31.56 -21.45 -9.10
N ASN A 261 -30.62 -22.22 -8.53
CA ASN A 261 -29.94 -23.35 -9.22
C ASN A 261 -29.27 -23.02 -10.57
N LYS A 262 -29.04 -21.73 -10.87
CA LYS A 262 -28.38 -21.26 -12.09
C LYS A 262 -26.93 -20.90 -11.74
N PHE A 263 -26.02 -21.84 -12.00
CA PHE A 263 -24.58 -21.65 -11.80
C PHE A 263 -24.01 -20.77 -12.92
N SER A 264 -23.93 -19.46 -12.70
CA SER A 264 -23.17 -18.57 -13.58
C SER A 264 -21.70 -18.56 -13.15
N ILE A 265 -20.85 -19.29 -13.87
CA ILE A 265 -19.39 -19.19 -13.71
C ILE A 265 -18.94 -18.03 -14.63
N GLY A 266 -18.86 -16.82 -14.09
CA GLY A 266 -18.33 -15.67 -14.81
C GLY A 266 -16.83 -15.81 -15.07
N THR A 267 -16.43 -16.36 -16.21
CA THR A 267 -15.02 -16.63 -16.53
C THR A 267 -14.40 -15.54 -17.41
N MET A 268 -13.07 -15.36 -17.30
CA MET A 268 -12.35 -14.36 -18.08
C MET A 268 -12.17 -14.80 -19.53
N ILE A 269 -12.58 -13.96 -20.48
CA ILE A 269 -12.32 -14.15 -21.90
C ILE A 269 -11.71 -12.89 -22.52
N LEU A 270 -10.94 -13.09 -23.59
CA LEU A 270 -10.53 -12.04 -24.49
C LEU A 270 -11.58 -11.92 -25.60
N ASN A 271 -12.30 -10.80 -25.65
CA ASN A 271 -13.37 -10.57 -26.61
C ASN A 271 -13.07 -9.35 -27.49
N CYS A 272 -13.73 -9.30 -28.64
CA CYS A 272 -13.54 -8.24 -29.64
C CYS A 272 -14.88 -7.56 -29.92
N THR A 273 -14.90 -6.23 -29.82
CA THR A 273 -16.06 -5.42 -30.25
C THR A 273 -15.73 -4.74 -31.56
N PHE A 274 -16.54 -4.99 -32.58
CA PHE A 274 -16.54 -4.24 -33.83
C PHE A 274 -17.29 -2.92 -33.61
N ASN A 275 -16.63 -1.92 -33.03
CA ASN A 275 -17.12 -0.55 -33.20
C ASN A 275 -16.68 -0.04 -34.57
N ALA A 276 -17.51 0.82 -35.18
CA ALA A 276 -17.50 1.26 -36.58
C ALA A 276 -16.25 2.03 -37.06
N ASP A 277 -15.06 1.60 -36.68
CA ASP A 277 -13.78 2.08 -37.19
C ASP A 277 -13.08 0.90 -37.91
N PRO A 278 -12.88 0.95 -39.24
CA PRO A 278 -12.36 -0.18 -40.02
C PRO A 278 -10.91 -0.55 -39.69
N VAL A 279 -10.24 0.23 -38.83
CA VAL A 279 -8.79 0.14 -38.68
C VAL A 279 -8.34 -0.77 -37.55
N CYS A 280 -9.09 -0.97 -36.45
CA CYS A 280 -8.76 -1.96 -35.40
C CYS A 280 -9.92 -2.14 -34.39
N PRO A 281 -10.50 -3.33 -34.20
CA PRO A 281 -11.37 -3.58 -33.05
C PRO A 281 -10.55 -3.52 -31.75
N THR A 282 -11.09 -2.86 -30.72
CA THR A 282 -10.46 -2.88 -29.39
C THR A 282 -10.67 -4.25 -28.75
N LEU A 283 -9.57 -4.94 -28.45
CA LEU A 283 -9.59 -6.16 -27.64
C LEU A 283 -9.85 -5.77 -26.18
N PHE A 284 -10.99 -6.21 -25.66
CA PHE A 284 -11.37 -5.96 -24.28
C PHE A 284 -11.52 -7.28 -23.53
N LEU A 285 -11.29 -7.20 -22.23
CA LEU A 285 -11.44 -8.35 -21.36
C LEU A 285 -12.89 -8.44 -20.92
N GLY A 286 -13.54 -9.50 -21.34
CA GLY A 286 -14.92 -9.80 -21.03
C GLY A 286 -15.04 -10.77 -19.86
N VAL A 287 -16.12 -10.64 -19.09
CA VAL A 287 -16.59 -11.69 -18.19
C VAL A 287 -17.84 -12.31 -18.80
N VAL A 288 -17.81 -13.61 -19.10
CA VAL A 288 -18.96 -14.32 -19.66
C VAL A 288 -19.54 -15.25 -18.61
N ASP A 289 -20.85 -15.13 -18.41
CA ASP A 289 -21.61 -16.05 -17.58
C ASP A 289 -22.01 -17.27 -18.41
N GLY A 290 -21.57 -18.47 -18.02
CA GLY A 290 -21.97 -19.71 -18.69
C GLY A 290 -21.67 -20.96 -17.87
N ILE A 291 -22.46 -22.01 -18.08
CA ILE A 291 -22.39 -23.28 -17.33
C ILE A 291 -21.24 -24.19 -17.83
N ILE A 292 -20.78 -24.00 -19.09
CA ILE A 292 -19.91 -24.94 -19.81
C ILE A 292 -18.56 -24.34 -20.25
N ASN A 293 -18.32 -23.05 -20.03
CA ASN A 293 -17.12 -22.38 -20.51
C ASN A 293 -16.17 -22.11 -19.35
N HIS A 294 -15.09 -22.89 -19.24
CA HIS A 294 -14.00 -22.66 -18.29
C HIS A 294 -13.27 -21.31 -18.51
N GLY A 295 -13.71 -20.48 -19.46
CA GLY A 295 -13.03 -19.25 -19.86
C GLY A 295 -11.75 -19.57 -20.62
N GLN A 296 -10.91 -18.56 -20.78
CA GLN A 296 -9.60 -18.74 -21.39
C GLN A 296 -8.53 -18.87 -20.31
N PRO A 297 -7.60 -19.83 -20.44
CA PRO A 297 -6.52 -19.98 -19.48
C PRO A 297 -5.57 -18.79 -19.53
N LEU A 298 -5.06 -18.40 -18.37
CA LEU A 298 -4.10 -17.33 -18.19
C LEU A 298 -2.84 -17.84 -17.49
N SER A 299 -1.71 -17.20 -17.76
CA SER A 299 -0.45 -17.40 -17.05
C SER A 299 0.04 -16.11 -16.44
N PHE A 300 0.84 -16.25 -15.39
CA PHE A 300 1.38 -15.15 -14.60
C PHE A 300 2.91 -15.10 -14.72
N SER A 301 3.45 -13.88 -14.73
CA SER A 301 4.90 -13.66 -14.74
C SER A 301 5.26 -12.53 -13.77
N SER A 302 5.96 -12.85 -12.68
CA SER A 302 6.35 -11.84 -11.69
C SER A 302 7.45 -10.92 -12.24
N ILE A 303 7.52 -9.72 -11.69
CA ILE A 303 8.55 -8.73 -12.01
C ILE A 303 9.98 -9.21 -11.77
N LYS A 304 10.17 -10.05 -10.75
CA LYS A 304 11.44 -10.73 -10.44
C LYS A 304 11.18 -12.24 -10.49
N PRO A 305 11.40 -12.89 -11.64
CA PRO A 305 11.20 -14.33 -11.76
C PRO A 305 12.08 -15.07 -10.74
N ASN A 306 11.49 -15.97 -9.96
CA ASN A 306 12.22 -16.77 -8.97
C ASN A 306 12.60 -18.14 -9.58
N LYS A 307 13.71 -18.74 -9.14
CA LYS A 307 14.14 -20.09 -9.56
C LYS A 307 13.11 -21.21 -9.28
N ARG A 308 12.19 -20.99 -8.34
CA ARG A 308 11.10 -21.93 -8.01
C ARG A 308 9.76 -21.61 -8.71
N GLY A 309 9.65 -20.45 -9.35
CA GLY A 309 8.54 -20.04 -10.21
C GLY A 309 7.14 -20.11 -9.58
N PHE A 310 6.90 -19.47 -8.43
CA PHE A 310 5.57 -19.39 -7.81
C PHE A 310 5.00 -17.96 -7.82
N VAL A 311 3.68 -17.85 -7.94
CA VAL A 311 2.96 -16.58 -7.89
C VAL A 311 2.70 -16.18 -6.44
N HIS A 312 3.03 -14.93 -6.08
CA HIS A 312 2.89 -14.40 -4.73
C HIS A 312 1.87 -13.26 -4.66
N VAL A 313 1.20 -13.17 -3.52
CA VAL A 313 0.29 -12.08 -3.16
C VAL A 313 1.07 -10.76 -3.10
N SER A 314 0.45 -9.68 -3.58
CA SER A 314 0.94 -8.30 -3.57
C SER A 314 2.29 -8.07 -4.29
N ARG A 315 2.72 -8.98 -5.17
CA ARG A 315 3.86 -8.76 -6.07
C ARG A 315 3.39 -8.28 -7.45
N ASP A 316 4.15 -7.35 -8.01
CA ASP A 316 3.93 -6.87 -9.38
C ASP A 316 4.14 -8.03 -10.37
N LEU A 317 3.13 -8.29 -11.19
CA LEU A 317 3.13 -9.35 -12.19
C LEU A 317 2.43 -8.92 -13.48
N ASN A 318 2.76 -9.60 -14.57
CA ASN A 318 1.99 -9.52 -15.82
C ASN A 318 1.01 -10.69 -15.87
N ILE A 319 -0.17 -10.44 -16.45
CA ILE A 319 -1.21 -11.44 -16.70
C ILE A 319 -1.34 -11.61 -18.21
N LYS A 320 -1.34 -12.83 -18.70
CA LYS A 320 -1.35 -13.13 -20.13
C LYS A 320 -2.31 -14.26 -20.44
N PHE A 321 -3.17 -14.10 -21.44
CA PHE A 321 -3.96 -15.23 -21.96
C PHE A 321 -3.06 -16.23 -22.69
N SER A 322 -3.24 -17.52 -22.42
CA SER A 322 -2.46 -18.61 -23.00
C SER A 322 -2.97 -18.98 -24.40
N SER A 323 -2.07 -19.47 -25.27
CA SER A 323 -2.28 -19.49 -26.73
C SER A 323 -3.22 -20.57 -27.25
N SER A 324 -3.47 -21.60 -26.45
CA SER A 324 -3.90 -22.89 -27.00
C SER A 324 -5.38 -22.95 -27.42
N TRP A 325 -6.17 -21.89 -27.17
CA TRP A 325 -7.62 -21.90 -27.39
C TRP A 325 -8.18 -20.62 -28.01
N VAL A 326 -7.35 -19.68 -28.47
CA VAL A 326 -7.86 -18.58 -29.31
C VAL A 326 -8.07 -19.17 -30.70
N GLN A 327 -9.17 -19.90 -30.86
CA GLN A 327 -9.69 -20.27 -32.17
C GLN A 327 -10.08 -18.97 -32.85
N THR A 328 -9.11 -18.39 -33.55
CA THR A 328 -9.29 -17.51 -34.69
C THR A 328 -10.42 -16.52 -34.50
N SER A 329 -10.33 -15.63 -33.49
CA SER A 329 -11.13 -14.42 -33.56
C SER A 329 -10.59 -13.68 -34.79
N TYR A 330 -11.38 -13.64 -35.87
CA TYR A 330 -11.09 -12.98 -37.14
C TYR A 330 -10.68 -11.49 -37.02
N CYS A 331 -10.67 -10.96 -35.80
CA CYS A 331 -10.31 -9.60 -35.44
C CYS A 331 -8.81 -9.30 -35.56
N CYS A 332 -7.91 -10.30 -35.55
CA CYS A 332 -6.46 -10.05 -35.43
C CYS A 332 -5.57 -11.14 -36.08
N ASN A 333 -5.35 -11.07 -37.41
CA ASN A 333 -4.52 -12.05 -38.12
C ASN A 333 -2.98 -11.81 -38.03
N LYS A 334 -2.48 -10.78 -37.34
CA LYS A 334 -1.03 -10.60 -37.08
C LYS A 334 -0.73 -9.81 -35.79
N GLY A 335 0.12 -10.35 -34.92
CA GLY A 335 1.01 -9.56 -34.04
C GLY A 335 0.46 -8.99 -32.73
N TYR A 336 -0.80 -9.20 -32.35
CA TYR A 336 -1.34 -8.60 -31.12
C TYR A 336 -0.89 -9.33 -29.85
N SER A 337 -0.52 -8.54 -28.84
CA SER A 337 -0.13 -9.08 -27.54
C SER A 337 -1.33 -9.43 -26.69
N ARG A 338 -1.29 -10.63 -26.10
CA ARG A 338 -2.29 -11.16 -25.17
C ARG A 338 -2.05 -10.78 -23.70
N VAL A 339 -1.13 -9.87 -23.46
CA VAL A 339 -0.77 -9.39 -22.13
C VAL A 339 -1.72 -8.27 -21.73
N TRP A 340 -2.25 -8.37 -20.52
CA TRP A 340 -3.14 -7.37 -19.94
C TRP A 340 -2.42 -6.03 -19.80
N GLU A 341 -3.14 -4.95 -20.04
CA GLU A 341 -2.73 -3.59 -19.73
C GLU A 341 -3.94 -2.69 -19.45
N ILE A 342 -3.70 -1.53 -18.84
CA ILE A 342 -4.70 -0.49 -18.71
C ILE A 342 -4.76 0.32 -20.01
N GLY A 343 -5.93 0.31 -20.65
CA GLY A 343 -6.22 1.04 -21.87
C GLY A 343 -6.29 2.56 -21.67
N MET A 344 -6.65 3.29 -22.73
CA MET A 344 -6.92 4.72 -22.63
C MET A 344 -8.20 5.00 -21.82
N PHE A 345 -8.27 6.16 -21.18
CA PHE A 345 -9.46 6.58 -20.46
C PHE A 345 -10.64 6.76 -21.41
N ASP A 346 -11.72 6.02 -21.17
CA ASP A 346 -12.95 6.16 -21.92
C ASP A 346 -13.79 7.29 -21.33
N ARG A 347 -13.96 8.37 -22.09
CA ARG A 347 -14.72 9.56 -21.67
C ARG A 347 -16.22 9.30 -21.56
N SER A 348 -16.76 8.34 -22.33
CA SER A 348 -18.20 8.06 -22.37
C SER A 348 -18.66 7.37 -21.09
N THR A 349 -17.90 6.37 -20.66
CA THR A 349 -18.18 5.59 -19.45
C THR A 349 -17.47 6.15 -18.22
N ARG A 350 -16.52 7.07 -18.40
CA ARG A 350 -15.61 7.60 -17.37
C ARG A 350 -14.83 6.49 -16.66
N LYS A 351 -14.39 5.47 -17.41
CA LYS A 351 -13.66 4.31 -16.90
C LYS A 351 -12.30 4.14 -17.57
N TRP A 352 -11.39 3.50 -16.82
CA TRP A 352 -10.17 2.91 -17.36
C TRP A 352 -10.40 1.41 -17.50
N PHE A 353 -10.44 0.91 -18.73
CA PHE A 353 -10.64 -0.51 -18.99
C PHE A 353 -9.34 -1.28 -19.01
N VAL A 354 -9.42 -2.56 -18.63
CA VAL A 354 -8.35 -3.51 -18.88
C VAL A 354 -8.49 -4.02 -20.32
N THR A 355 -7.42 -3.90 -21.08
CA THR A 355 -7.32 -4.30 -22.49
C THR A 355 -6.16 -5.28 -22.67
N SER A 356 -6.05 -5.89 -23.85
CA SER A 356 -4.84 -6.61 -24.25
C SER A 356 -3.97 -5.73 -25.15
N GLY A 357 -2.66 -5.82 -25.00
CA GLY A 357 -1.71 -5.00 -25.79
C GLY A 357 -0.35 -4.83 -25.13
N GLY A 358 -0.22 -5.23 -23.87
CA GLY A 358 1.01 -5.09 -23.09
C GLY A 358 2.15 -5.99 -23.56
N SER A 359 3.19 -6.14 -22.75
CA SER A 359 4.31 -7.05 -23.01
C SER A 359 4.79 -7.70 -21.72
N VAL A 360 5.31 -8.91 -21.74
CA VAL A 360 5.85 -9.52 -20.52
C VAL A 360 7.19 -8.88 -20.17
N GLY A 361 7.45 -8.63 -18.87
CA GLY A 361 8.74 -8.16 -18.36
C GLY A 361 9.04 -6.67 -18.63
N ASN A 362 10.33 -6.32 -18.67
CA ASN A 362 10.84 -4.96 -18.89
C ASN A 362 10.23 -3.91 -17.97
N PRO A 363 10.42 -4.01 -16.64
CA PRO A 363 9.89 -3.03 -15.69
C PRO A 363 10.54 -1.66 -15.91
N SER A 364 9.75 -0.69 -16.36
CA SER A 364 10.12 0.71 -16.51
C SER A 364 8.87 1.59 -16.46
N TRP A 365 9.03 2.91 -16.37
CA TRP A 365 7.89 3.84 -16.38
C TRP A 365 7.02 3.73 -17.64
N ARG A 366 7.63 3.40 -18.79
CA ARG A 366 6.90 3.21 -20.06
C ARG A 366 6.00 1.99 -20.02
N SER A 367 6.33 1.02 -19.17
CA SER A 367 5.65 -0.25 -19.06
C SER A 367 4.74 -0.32 -17.84
N ILE A 368 4.47 0.81 -17.17
CA ILE A 368 3.70 0.87 -15.92
C ILE A 368 2.29 0.27 -16.03
N LYS A 369 1.63 0.45 -17.18
CA LYS A 369 0.21 0.10 -17.41
C LYS A 369 -0.11 -1.40 -17.44
N LYS A 370 0.90 -2.27 -17.52
CA LYS A 370 0.76 -3.73 -17.71
C LYS A 370 1.11 -4.56 -16.47
N TRP A 371 1.29 -3.89 -15.34
CA TRP A 371 1.67 -4.51 -14.08
C TRP A 371 0.51 -4.48 -13.10
N PHE A 372 0.20 -5.65 -12.57
CA PHE A 372 -0.92 -5.91 -11.68
C PHE A 372 -0.45 -6.64 -10.43
N LYS A 373 -1.32 -6.72 -9.44
CA LYS A 373 -1.12 -7.51 -8.22
C LYS A 373 -2.33 -8.39 -7.98
N ILE A 374 -2.10 -9.54 -7.35
CA ILE A 374 -3.15 -10.38 -6.78
C ILE A 374 -3.13 -10.14 -5.27
N GLU A 375 -4.26 -9.79 -4.68
CA GLU A 375 -4.40 -9.54 -3.25
C GLU A 375 -5.41 -10.50 -2.62
N LYS A 376 -5.21 -10.87 -1.36
CA LYS A 376 -6.22 -11.63 -0.61
C LYS A 376 -7.47 -10.75 -0.44
N TYR A 377 -8.64 -11.32 -0.68
CA TYR A 377 -9.91 -10.62 -0.54
C TYR A 377 -11.00 -11.57 -0.07
N GLU A 378 -11.42 -11.42 1.19
CA GLU A 378 -12.36 -12.31 1.87
C GLU A 378 -11.95 -13.80 1.75
N LYS A 379 -12.80 -14.64 1.13
CA LYS A 379 -12.59 -16.07 0.88
C LYS A 379 -11.87 -16.39 -0.44
N GLY A 380 -11.33 -15.38 -1.12
CA GLY A 380 -10.63 -15.55 -2.38
C GLY A 380 -9.61 -14.44 -2.59
N TYR A 381 -9.55 -13.94 -3.81
CA TYR A 381 -8.59 -12.93 -4.23
C TYR A 381 -9.27 -11.80 -5.00
N LYS A 382 -8.56 -10.68 -5.13
CA LYS A 382 -8.86 -9.61 -6.07
C LYS A 382 -7.63 -9.27 -6.89
N ILE A 383 -7.84 -8.70 -8.06
CA ILE A 383 -6.75 -8.18 -8.90
C ILE A 383 -6.74 -6.67 -8.77
N VAL A 384 -5.56 -6.09 -8.61
CA VAL A 384 -5.38 -4.65 -8.39
C VAL A 384 -4.40 -4.10 -9.40
N TYR A 385 -4.72 -2.94 -9.97
CA TYR A 385 -3.74 -2.14 -10.70
C TYR A 385 -3.14 -1.12 -9.74
N CYS A 386 -2.00 -1.47 -9.16
CA CYS A 386 -1.22 -0.57 -8.30
C CYS A 386 0.27 -0.96 -8.36
N PRO A 387 0.91 -0.75 -9.53
CA PRO A 387 2.30 -1.12 -9.71
C PRO A 387 3.21 -0.41 -8.71
N SER A 388 4.01 -1.19 -7.96
CA SER A 388 4.90 -0.65 -6.91
C SER A 388 6.37 -0.59 -7.30
N PHE A 389 6.76 -1.23 -8.39
CA PHE A 389 8.16 -1.27 -8.82
C PHE A 389 8.71 0.07 -9.31
N CYS A 390 7.84 0.99 -9.71
CA CYS A 390 8.20 2.32 -10.17
C CYS A 390 7.83 3.36 -9.12
N GLU A 391 8.81 3.69 -8.27
CA GLU A 391 8.66 4.59 -7.13
C GLU A 391 8.23 6.02 -7.51
N TYR A 392 8.57 6.49 -8.73
CA TYR A 392 8.22 7.82 -9.24
C TYR A 392 6.97 7.83 -10.14
N CYS A 393 6.42 6.67 -10.50
CA CYS A 393 5.25 6.60 -11.36
C CYS A 393 3.99 6.91 -10.55
N LYS A 394 3.34 8.04 -10.84
CA LYS A 394 2.03 8.37 -10.30
C LYS A 394 0.96 7.56 -11.04
N VAL A 395 0.45 6.50 -10.41
CA VAL A 395 -0.66 5.68 -10.91
C VAL A 395 -1.87 5.81 -9.99
N GLN A 396 -3.06 5.81 -10.58
CA GLN A 396 -4.30 5.72 -9.79
C GLN A 396 -4.49 4.26 -9.36
N CYS A 397 -4.07 3.94 -8.15
CA CYS A 397 -4.25 2.61 -7.58
C CYS A 397 -5.74 2.31 -7.42
N ARG A 398 -6.22 1.26 -8.11
CA ARG A 398 -7.60 0.82 -8.04
C ARG A 398 -7.73 -0.68 -8.22
N ASP A 399 -8.82 -1.19 -7.67
CA ASP A 399 -9.24 -2.57 -7.85
C ASP A 399 -9.74 -2.79 -9.28
N ILE A 400 -9.55 -4.01 -9.78
CA ILE A 400 -10.16 -4.47 -11.03
C ILE A 400 -11.48 -5.13 -10.70
N GLY A 401 -12.54 -4.63 -11.34
CA GLY A 401 -13.87 -5.19 -11.22
C GLY A 401 -14.61 -5.20 -12.55
N VAL A 402 -15.87 -5.64 -12.50
CA VAL A 402 -16.72 -5.79 -13.68
C VAL A 402 -17.57 -4.54 -13.86
N TYR A 403 -17.52 -3.98 -15.07
CA TYR A 403 -18.41 -2.93 -15.55
C TYR A 403 -19.32 -3.50 -16.63
N GLU A 404 -20.62 -3.37 -16.47
CA GLU A 404 -21.60 -3.76 -17.49
C GLU A 404 -21.96 -2.54 -18.33
N ASP A 405 -21.79 -2.63 -19.64
CA ASP A 405 -22.18 -1.58 -20.57
C ASP A 405 -23.68 -1.62 -20.90
N GLN A 406 -24.15 -0.63 -21.65
CA GLN A 406 -25.57 -0.50 -22.03
C GLN A 406 -26.07 -1.66 -22.90
N ASN A 407 -25.17 -2.41 -23.53
CA ASN A 407 -25.48 -3.56 -24.37
C ASN A 407 -25.41 -4.88 -23.56
N GLY A 408 -25.20 -4.82 -22.24
CA GLY A 408 -25.05 -5.97 -21.36
C GLY A 408 -23.65 -6.61 -21.41
N ASN A 409 -22.67 -5.99 -22.08
CA ASN A 409 -21.31 -6.55 -22.08
C ASN A 409 -20.60 -6.23 -20.77
N LYS A 410 -20.11 -7.28 -20.12
CA LYS A 410 -19.32 -7.18 -18.89
C LYS A 410 -17.85 -7.04 -19.23
N ARG A 411 -17.25 -5.90 -18.90
CA ARG A 411 -15.85 -5.55 -19.18
C ARG A 411 -15.07 -5.33 -17.89
N LEU A 412 -13.79 -5.71 -17.86
CA LEU A 412 -12.93 -5.39 -16.72
C LEU A 412 -12.52 -3.91 -16.72
N ALA A 413 -12.66 -3.24 -15.59
CA ALA A 413 -12.31 -1.84 -15.41
C ALA A 413 -11.75 -1.55 -14.03
N LEU A 414 -11.07 -0.41 -13.89
CA LEU A 414 -10.70 0.16 -12.59
C LEU A 414 -11.96 0.68 -11.88
N VAL A 415 -12.28 0.10 -10.73
CA VAL A 415 -13.48 0.40 -9.94
C VAL A 415 -13.17 0.39 -8.44
N ASP A 416 -14.12 0.81 -7.61
CA ASP A 416 -13.99 0.77 -6.14
C ASP A 416 -14.38 -0.59 -5.53
N VAL A 417 -15.22 -1.35 -6.24
CA VAL A 417 -15.69 -2.67 -5.81
C VAL A 417 -14.98 -3.75 -6.63
N PRO A 418 -14.07 -4.55 -6.04
CA PRO A 418 -13.30 -5.55 -6.78
C PRO A 418 -14.19 -6.69 -7.28
N TYR A 419 -13.82 -7.27 -8.42
CA TYR A 419 -14.35 -8.57 -8.81
C TYR A 419 -13.61 -9.65 -8.02
N LYS A 420 -14.36 -10.35 -7.17
CA LYS A 420 -13.84 -11.38 -6.28
C LYS A 420 -13.62 -12.68 -7.05
N VAL A 421 -12.37 -13.14 -7.07
CA VAL A 421 -11.93 -14.26 -7.91
C VAL A 421 -11.23 -15.37 -7.12
N GLN A 422 -11.20 -16.55 -7.72
CA GLN A 422 -10.38 -17.70 -7.36
C GLN A 422 -9.65 -18.19 -8.62
N PHE A 423 -8.62 -19.00 -8.41
CA PHE A 423 -7.83 -19.56 -9.49
C PHE A 423 -8.05 -21.06 -9.55
N GLN A 424 -8.34 -21.59 -10.73
CA GLN A 424 -8.43 -23.03 -10.96
C GLN A 424 -7.35 -23.42 -11.96
N LYS A 425 -6.60 -24.49 -11.69
CA LYS A 425 -5.60 -24.98 -12.65
C LYS A 425 -6.32 -25.41 -13.94
N ALA A 426 -5.78 -24.99 -15.09
CA ALA A 426 -6.38 -25.22 -16.40
C ALA A 426 -6.08 -26.60 -17.00
#